data_AF-A0A482WZ60-F1
#
_entry.id   AF-A0A482WZ60-F1
#
_cell.length_a   1.000
_cell.length_b   1.000
_cell.length_c   1.000
_cell.angle_alpha   90.00
_cell.angle_beta   90.00
_cell.angle_gamma   90.00
#
_symmetry.space_group_name_H-M   'P 1'
#
loop_
_entity.id
_entity.type
_entity.pdbx_description
1 polymer ?
#
loop_
_entity_poly.entity_id
_entity_poly.type
_entity_poly.pdbx_seq_one_letter_code
_entity_poly.pdbx_strand_id
1 'polypeptide(L)'
;MLSGVLYAGLMLTKDGPKVLEFNCRFGDPETEVLLPLLDTDLYDIMKACCTKQLKNINIEWKKNLSAVTVIMASKGYPESSSKGDVIEGLDKADSR
;
A
#
# COMPACT_ATOMS: atom_id res chain seq x y z
N MET A 1 9.47 0.81 -21.90
CA MET A 1 8.12 1.24 -21.48
C MET A 1 7.93 0.71 -20.06
N LEU A 2 7.71 1.58 -19.08
CA LEU A 2 7.52 1.19 -17.68
C LEU A 2 6.14 0.54 -17.52
N SER A 3 6.05 -0.55 -16.76
CA SER A 3 4.80 -1.27 -16.49
C SER A 3 4.86 -1.83 -15.07
N GLY A 4 3.87 -1.52 -14.24
CA GLY A 4 3.89 -1.80 -12.82
C GLY A 4 3.31 -0.63 -12.01
N VAL A 5 3.74 -0.51 -10.75
CA VAL A 5 3.32 0.57 -9.86
C VAL A 5 4.31 1.73 -9.95
N LEU A 6 3.78 2.93 -10.20
CA LEU A 6 4.52 4.17 -10.01
C LEU A 6 4.00 4.85 -8.75
N TYR A 7 4.82 4.89 -7.72
CA TYR A 7 4.58 5.64 -6.51
C TYR A 7 5.22 7.02 -6.65
N ALA A 8 4.49 8.08 -6.29
CA ALA A 8 4.99 9.44 -6.29
C ALA A 8 4.77 10.06 -4.90
N GLY A 9 5.86 10.36 -4.20
CA GLY A 9 5.81 11.16 -2.98
C GLY A 9 5.57 12.61 -3.36
N LEU A 10 4.45 13.18 -2.90
CA LEU A 10 4.05 14.54 -3.26
C LEU A 10 4.04 15.46 -2.04
N MET A 11 4.54 16.68 -2.23
CA MET A 11 4.38 17.78 -1.28
C MET A 11 3.39 18.80 -1.87
N LEU A 12 2.36 19.14 -1.10
CA LEU A 12 1.43 20.21 -1.48
C LEU A 12 2.02 21.55 -1.04
N THR A 13 2.40 22.41 -1.99
CA THR A 13 2.94 23.74 -1.70
C THR A 13 1.97 24.84 -2.14
N LYS A 14 2.28 26.08 -1.80
CA LYS A 14 1.50 27.25 -2.24
C LYS A 14 1.47 27.40 -3.78
N ASP A 15 2.49 26.90 -4.46
CA ASP A 15 2.63 26.95 -5.92
C ASP A 15 2.16 25.65 -6.60
N GLY A 16 1.43 24.80 -5.88
CA GLY A 16 0.90 23.52 -6.36
C GLY A 16 1.71 22.28 -5.91
N PRO A 17 1.28 21.07 -6.31
CA PRO A 17 1.95 19.83 -5.93
C PRO A 17 3.35 19.75 -6.54
N LYS A 18 4.34 19.35 -5.73
CA LYS A 18 5.72 19.09 -6.16
C LYS A 18 6.08 17.65 -5.85
N VAL A 19 6.79 17.00 -6.76
CA VAL A 19 7.31 15.64 -6.55
C VAL A 19 8.53 15.72 -5.64
N LEU A 20 8.53 14.94 -4.57
CA LEU A 20 9.69 14.70 -3.71
C LEU A 20 10.52 13.55 -4.26
N GLU A 21 9.86 12.44 -4.59
CA GLU A 21 10.50 11.22 -5.03
C GLU A 21 9.56 10.34 -5.87
N PHE A 22 10.16 9.42 -6.61
CA PHE A 22 9.47 8.34 -7.28
C PHE A 22 9.91 6.99 -6.73
N ASN A 23 8.99 6.04 -6.71
CA ASN A 23 9.30 4.64 -6.50
C ASN A 23 8.59 3.73 -7.50
N CYS A 24 9.15 2.54 -7.71
CA CYS A 24 8.69 1.58 -8.71
C CYS A 24 7.98 0.37 -8.08
N ARG A 25 7.48 0.53 -6.85
CA ARG A 25 6.78 -0.49 -6.08
C ARG A 25 5.68 0.13 -5.22
N PHE A 26 4.81 -0.71 -4.73
CA PHE A 26 3.87 -0.40 -3.66
C PHE A 26 4.61 0.07 -2.39
N GLY A 27 4.06 1.07 -1.69
CA GLY A 27 4.62 1.56 -0.43
C GLY A 27 4.35 0.58 0.72
N ASP A 28 5.23 0.56 1.71
CA ASP A 28 5.04 -0.14 2.98
C ASP A 28 5.25 0.92 4.08
N PRO A 29 4.22 1.26 4.87
CA PRO A 29 2.97 0.51 5.10
C PRO A 29 1.73 1.02 4.33
N GLU A 30 1.88 1.76 3.23
CA GLU A 30 0.74 2.34 2.52
C GLU A 30 -0.16 1.30 1.84
N THR A 31 0.39 0.16 1.46
CA THR A 31 -0.35 -0.87 0.71
C THR A 31 -1.38 -1.59 1.56
N GLU A 32 -1.10 -1.73 2.85
CA GLU A 32 -1.95 -2.31 3.89
C GLU A 32 -3.27 -1.56 4.04
N VAL A 33 -3.35 -0.28 3.65
CA VAL A 33 -4.59 0.50 3.63
C VAL A 33 -5.21 0.62 2.24
N LEU A 34 -4.39 0.58 1.18
CA LEU A 34 -4.88 0.68 -0.20
C LEU A 34 -5.61 -0.59 -0.66
N LEU A 35 -4.95 -1.76 -0.58
CA LEU A 35 -5.50 -2.99 -1.14
C LEU A 35 -6.82 -3.45 -0.49
N PRO A 36 -7.07 -3.28 0.82
CA PRO A 36 -8.37 -3.62 1.40
C PRO A 36 -9.55 -2.81 0.83
N LEU A 37 -9.28 -1.60 0.35
CA LEU A 37 -10.26 -0.70 -0.27
C LEU A 37 -10.42 -0.94 -1.77
N LEU A 38 -9.53 -1.72 -2.40
CA LEU A 38 -9.66 -2.11 -3.80
C LEU A 38 -10.86 -3.04 -3.97
N ASP A 39 -11.73 -2.72 -4.93
CA ASP A 39 -12.91 -3.53 -5.25
C ASP A 39 -12.68 -4.41 -6.49
N THR A 40 -11.94 -3.91 -7.47
CA THR A 40 -11.50 -4.68 -8.62
C THR A 40 -10.47 -5.74 -8.26
N ASP A 41 -10.55 -6.93 -8.86
CA ASP A 41 -9.57 -7.99 -8.64
C ASP A 41 -8.15 -7.53 -9.03
N LEU A 42 -7.24 -7.58 -8.05
CA LEU A 42 -5.84 -7.22 -8.24
C LEU A 42 -5.17 -8.08 -9.32
N TYR A 43 -5.54 -9.36 -9.45
CA TYR A 43 -5.02 -10.25 -10.49
C TYR A 43 -5.31 -9.70 -11.88
N ASP A 44 -6.55 -9.25 -12.13
CA ASP A 44 -6.94 -8.72 -13.43
C ASP A 44 -6.19 -7.44 -13.77
N ILE A 45 -5.99 -6.55 -12.79
CA ILE A 45 -5.18 -5.33 -12.94
C ILE A 45 -3.74 -5.70 -13.30
N MET A 46 -3.11 -6.58 -12.53
CA MET A 46 -1.72 -6.98 -12.76
C MET A 46 -1.56 -7.68 -14.12
N LYS A 47 -2.48 -8.57 -14.48
CA LYS A 47 -2.50 -9.24 -15.79
C LYS A 47 -2.61 -8.23 -16.92
N ALA A 48 -3.49 -7.23 -16.80
CA ALA A 48 -3.64 -6.18 -17.81
C ALA A 48 -2.42 -5.27 -17.92
N CYS A 49 -1.70 -5.03 -16.81
CA CYS A 49 -0.37 -4.39 -16.86
C CYS A 49 0.61 -5.22 -17.70
N CYS A 50 0.73 -6.53 -17.42
CA CYS A 50 1.64 -7.43 -18.15
C CYS A 50 1.29 -7.56 -19.64
N THR A 51 0.00 -7.56 -20.00
CA THR A 51 -0.46 -7.68 -21.38
C THR A 51 -0.64 -6.33 -22.09
N LYS A 52 -0.31 -5.20 -21.44
CA LYS A 52 -0.48 -3.82 -21.95
C LYS A 52 -1.93 -3.47 -22.30
N GLN A 53 -2.87 -4.04 -21.57
CA GLN A 53 -4.30 -3.83 -21.71
C GLN A 53 -4.92 -3.07 -20.52
N LEU A 54 -4.10 -2.46 -19.65
CA LEU A 54 -4.59 -1.72 -18.47
C LEU A 54 -5.66 -0.67 -18.82
N LYS A 55 -5.53 -0.01 -19.97
CA LYS A 55 -6.52 0.96 -20.50
C LYS A 55 -7.93 0.38 -20.70
N ASN A 56 -8.08 -0.95 -20.74
CA ASN A 56 -9.34 -1.65 -20.93
C ASN A 56 -9.99 -2.07 -19.59
N ILE A 57 -9.32 -1.86 -18.45
CA ILE A 57 -9.85 -2.17 -17.12
C ILE A 57 -10.32 -0.88 -16.45
N ASN A 58 -11.54 -0.92 -15.92
CA ASN A 58 -12.02 0.10 -14.99
C ASN A 58 -11.65 -0.34 -13.57
N ILE A 59 -10.73 0.38 -12.92
CA ILE A 59 -10.33 0.09 -11.54
C ILE A 59 -11.29 0.80 -10.59
N GLU A 60 -12.01 0.01 -9.81
CA GLU A 60 -13.00 0.46 -8.84
C GLU A 60 -12.50 0.26 -7.41
N TRP A 61 -12.94 1.17 -6.55
CA TRP A 61 -12.60 1.20 -5.13
C TRP A 61 -13.90 1.25 -4.32
N LYS A 62 -13.89 0.59 -3.17
CA LYS A 62 -15.01 0.59 -2.23
C LYS A 62 -15.28 2.03 -1.79
N LYS A 63 -16.55 2.44 -1.87
CA LYS A 63 -17.00 3.80 -1.51
C LYS A 63 -17.48 3.83 -0.06
N ASN A 64 -17.42 5.00 0.57
CA ASN A 64 -17.87 5.25 1.95
C ASN A 64 -17.19 4.34 3.00
N LEU A 65 -15.95 3.95 2.74
CA LEU A 65 -15.14 3.13 3.64
C LEU A 65 -13.76 3.76 3.81
N SER A 66 -13.20 3.64 5.01
CA SER A 66 -11.84 4.08 5.33
C SER A 66 -11.07 2.91 5.92
N ALA A 67 -9.79 2.79 5.57
CA ALA A 67 -8.88 1.79 6.14
C ALA A 67 -7.74 2.50 6.87
N VAL A 68 -7.33 1.94 8.01
CA VAL A 68 -6.22 2.43 8.82
C VAL A 68 -5.37 1.22 9.21
N THR A 69 -4.06 1.36 9.12
CA THR A 69 -3.09 0.37 9.59
C THR A 69 -2.23 0.97 10.70
N VAL A 70 -1.83 0.15 11.65
CA VAL A 70 -0.92 0.52 12.73
C VAL A 70 0.21 -0.49 12.76
N ILE A 71 1.43 -0.01 12.58
CA ILE A 71 2.62 -0.87 12.62
C ILE A 71 3.08 -1.02 14.07
N MET A 72 3.18 -2.27 14.52
CA MET A 72 3.85 -2.63 15.76
C MET A 72 5.32 -2.95 15.45
N ALA A 73 6.24 -2.15 15.97
CA ALA A 73 7.67 -2.34 15.76
C ALA A 73 8.34 -2.92 17.01
N SER A 74 9.42 -3.70 16.80
CA SER A 74 10.27 -4.19 17.88
C SER A 74 10.88 -3.03 18.68
N LYS A 75 11.16 -3.28 19.96
CA LYS A 75 11.81 -2.31 20.83
C LYS A 75 13.15 -1.87 20.23
N GLY A 76 13.36 -0.55 20.15
CA GLY A 76 14.60 0.05 19.65
C GLY A 76 14.59 0.49 18.20
N TYR A 77 13.50 0.26 17.46
CA TYR A 77 13.33 0.75 16.09
C TYR A 77 13.38 2.30 16.05
N PRO A 78 14.00 2.93 15.03
CA PRO A 78 14.61 2.34 13.83
C PRO A 78 16.09 1.93 13.96
N GLU A 79 16.78 2.33 15.03
CA GLU A 79 18.23 2.19 15.14
C GLU A 79 18.67 0.77 15.51
N SER A 80 17.85 0.04 16.24
CA SER A 80 18.09 -1.35 16.66
C SER A 80 16.79 -2.16 16.67
N SER A 81 16.87 -3.45 16.95
CA SER A 81 15.68 -4.28 17.11
C SER A 81 15.95 -5.47 18.02
N SER A 82 15.04 -5.72 18.96
CA SER A 82 14.96 -7.01 19.62
C SER A 82 14.54 -8.11 18.63
N LYS A 83 15.02 -9.33 18.86
CA LYS A 83 14.75 -10.51 18.03
C LYS A 83 14.46 -11.72 18.92
N GLY A 84 13.58 -12.60 18.44
CA GLY A 84 13.19 -13.83 19.16
C GLY A 84 12.11 -13.61 20.22
N ASP A 85 11.55 -12.41 20.33
CA ASP A 85 10.41 -12.14 21.19
C ASP A 85 9.20 -12.97 20.72
N VAL A 86 8.50 -13.61 21.66
CA VAL A 86 7.28 -14.36 21.36
C VAL A 86 6.15 -13.37 21.08
N ILE A 87 5.45 -13.55 19.96
CA ILE A 87 4.25 -12.77 19.60
C ILE A 87 3.03 -13.57 20.06
N GLU A 88 2.26 -13.00 20.99
CA GLU A 88 1.04 -13.61 21.53
C GLU A 88 -0.19 -12.77 21.21
N GLY A 89 -1.38 -13.38 21.22
CA GLY A 89 -2.67 -12.69 21.11
C GLY A 89 -3.16 -12.40 19.68
N LEU A 90 -2.54 -12.97 18.65
CA LEU A 90 -2.97 -12.82 17.25
C LEU A 90 -4.38 -13.36 17.03
N ASP A 91 -4.72 -14.46 17.67
CA ASP A 91 -6.04 -15.10 17.69
C ASP A 91 -7.13 -14.18 18.28
N LYS A 92 -6.78 -13.28 19.21
CA LYS A 92 -7.71 -12.25 19.71
C LYS A 92 -7.82 -11.04 18.79
N ALA A 93 -6.77 -10.75 18.02
CA ALA A 93 -6.77 -9.64 17.07
C ALA A 93 -7.55 -9.98 15.79
N ASP A 94 -7.59 -11.25 15.39
CA ASP A 94 -8.27 -11.71 14.18
C ASP A 94 -9.77 -12.05 14.40
N SER A 95 -10.24 -12.08 15.64
CA SER A 95 -11.66 -12.25 15.93
C SER A 95 -12.44 -10.98 15.55
N ARG A 96 -13.01 -10.99 14.34
CA ARG A 96 -13.98 -9.99 13.86
C ARG A 96 -15.38 -10.26 14.39
#